data_AF-A0A087UMG6-F1
#
_entry.id   AF-A0A087UMG6-F1
#
_cell.length_a   1.000
_cell.length_b   1.000
_cell.length_c   1.000
_cell.angle_alpha   90.00
_cell.angle_beta   90.00
_cell.angle_gamma   90.00
#
_symmetry.space_group_name_H-M   'P 1'
#
loop_
_entity.id
_entity.type
_entity.pdbx_description
1 polymer ?
#
loop_
_entity_poly.entity_id
_entity_poly.type
_entity_poly.pdbx_seq_one_letter_code
_entity_poly.pdbx_strand_id
1 'polypeptide(L)'
;MNNIQQLRVQLEKMFESMGGEKLDEEAASILNELQQQLNTVLDDLSVVFAKSLEGTIRESMQELSALLSAVKGTGQVSMNQVSQRNEVMAEADHVLHPLMDILDGKLSMFYQVCERTVLKRLLKELWKIVITTMEKIVVLPPISEKNVILPNLPNAKIEDMGRLLRNHVTATTKLPSALGVMVEKNLTPKQCAVLDVALDTIKQYFHANGNGLKKAFLDKSAELQSLRYALSLYTQTTDTLIKTFVTTQTKQDAPTAEEGSVGEVSIQVDLFTHPGTGEHKITVKVVAANDLKWPSTSMFRPFVEVNLIGPHLSDKRRKHATKSKNNNWSPKYN
;
A
#
# COMPACT_ATOMS: atom_id res chain seq x y z
N MET A 1 -21.91 -22.52 -9.54
CA MET A 1 -21.24 -22.68 -8.23
C MET A 1 -21.96 -23.66 -7.33
N ASN A 2 -23.24 -23.44 -6.96
CA ASN A 2 -24.02 -24.41 -6.16
C ASN A 2 -24.00 -25.82 -6.76
N ASN A 3 -24.18 -25.96 -8.08
CA ASN A 3 -24.11 -27.27 -8.74
C ASN A 3 -22.74 -27.96 -8.57
N ILE A 4 -21.62 -27.22 -8.67
CA ILE A 4 -20.28 -27.77 -8.44
C ILE A 4 -20.12 -28.22 -6.98
N GLN A 5 -20.59 -27.40 -6.04
CA GLN A 5 -20.59 -27.79 -4.63
C GLN A 5 -21.48 -29.03 -4.37
N GLN A 6 -22.61 -29.15 -5.06
CA GLN A 6 -23.46 -30.34 -4.98
C GLN A 6 -22.75 -31.58 -5.56
N LEU A 7 -22.03 -31.45 -6.68
CA LEU A 7 -21.21 -32.54 -7.22
C LEU A 7 -20.17 -33.01 -6.20
N ARG A 8 -19.51 -32.09 -5.49
CA ARG A 8 -18.56 -32.44 -4.41
C ARG A 8 -19.23 -33.23 -3.30
N VAL A 9 -20.40 -32.78 -2.81
CA VAL A 9 -21.13 -33.50 -1.76
C VAL A 9 -21.59 -34.87 -2.22
N GLN A 10 -22.07 -35.00 -3.47
CA GLN A 10 -22.50 -36.30 -4.01
C GLN A 10 -21.33 -37.25 -4.26
N LEU A 11 -20.18 -36.73 -4.70
CA LEU A 11 -18.95 -37.50 -4.87
C LEU A 11 -18.45 -38.07 -3.54
N GLU A 12 -18.54 -37.31 -2.44
CA GLU A 12 -18.18 -37.77 -1.10
C GLU A 12 -19.13 -38.89 -0.63
N LYS A 13 -20.44 -38.73 -0.83
CA LYS A 13 -21.42 -39.80 -0.54
C LYS A 13 -21.20 -41.06 -1.37
N MET A 14 -20.81 -40.90 -2.64
CA MET A 14 -20.48 -42.02 -3.52
C MET A 14 -19.23 -42.75 -3.00
N PHE A 15 -18.20 -42.02 -2.59
CA PHE A 15 -16.99 -42.59 -1.98
C PHE A 15 -17.32 -43.40 -0.72
N GLU A 16 -18.13 -42.85 0.20
CA GLU A 16 -18.59 -43.58 1.39
C GLU A 16 -19.37 -44.85 1.02
N SER A 17 -20.25 -44.76 0.02
CA SER A 17 -21.06 -45.91 -0.45
C SER A 17 -20.22 -47.01 -1.11
N MET A 18 -19.07 -46.66 -1.68
CA MET A 18 -18.13 -47.61 -2.30
C MET A 18 -17.21 -48.31 -1.28
N GLY A 19 -17.32 -47.99 0.01
CA GLY A 19 -16.52 -48.61 1.08
C GLY A 19 -15.66 -47.62 1.87
N GLY A 20 -15.65 -46.33 1.49
CA GLY A 20 -14.93 -45.27 2.19
C GLY A 20 -13.46 -45.62 2.36
N GLU A 21 -12.98 -45.64 3.61
CA GLU A 21 -11.59 -45.98 3.95
C GLU A 21 -11.18 -47.42 3.59
N LYS A 22 -12.14 -48.31 3.31
CA LYS A 22 -11.88 -49.70 2.88
C LYS A 22 -11.88 -49.85 1.35
N LEU A 23 -12.09 -48.76 0.61
CA LEU A 23 -11.99 -48.76 -0.84
C LEU A 23 -10.52 -49.02 -1.24
N ASP A 24 -10.35 -49.66 -2.40
CA ASP A 24 -9.04 -49.81 -3.03
C ASP A 24 -8.28 -48.47 -3.11
N GLU A 25 -6.98 -48.49 -2.82
CA GLU A 25 -6.16 -47.28 -2.67
C GLU A 25 -6.06 -46.47 -3.96
N GLU A 26 -5.99 -47.14 -5.13
CA GLU A 26 -5.90 -46.47 -6.43
C GLU A 26 -7.21 -45.76 -6.75
N ALA A 27 -8.34 -46.45 -6.56
CA ALA A 27 -9.67 -45.86 -6.72
C ALA A 27 -9.91 -44.69 -5.75
N ALA A 28 -9.53 -44.85 -4.47
CA ALA A 28 -9.64 -43.80 -3.47
C ALA A 28 -8.79 -42.57 -3.82
N SER A 29 -7.57 -42.77 -4.33
CA SER A 29 -6.69 -41.69 -4.77
C SER A 29 -7.32 -40.87 -5.90
N ILE A 30 -7.89 -41.53 -6.92
CA ILE A 30 -8.55 -40.85 -8.06
C ILE A 30 -9.75 -40.01 -7.59
N LEU A 31 -10.59 -40.55 -6.70
CA LEU A 31 -11.76 -39.85 -6.17
C LEU A 31 -11.36 -38.64 -5.31
N ASN A 32 -10.30 -38.76 -4.52
CA ASN A 32 -9.75 -37.65 -3.74
C ASN A 32 -9.15 -36.54 -4.63
N GLU A 33 -8.45 -36.92 -5.70
CA GLU A 33 -7.95 -35.96 -6.68
C GLU A 33 -9.11 -35.22 -7.35
N LEU A 34 -10.17 -35.93 -7.75
CA LEU A 34 -11.36 -35.32 -8.32
C LEU A 34 -12.06 -34.37 -7.33
N GLN A 35 -12.12 -34.71 -6.04
CA GLN A 35 -12.62 -33.81 -4.99
C GLN A 35 -11.81 -32.50 -4.93
N GLN A 36 -10.48 -32.60 -5.03
CA GLN A 36 -9.60 -31.44 -5.02
C GLN A 36 -9.77 -30.61 -6.29
N GLN A 37 -9.89 -31.23 -7.47
CA GLN A 37 -10.13 -30.53 -8.73
C GLN A 37 -11.47 -29.76 -8.69
N LEU A 38 -12.55 -30.40 -8.24
CA LEU A 38 -13.84 -29.73 -8.07
C LEU A 38 -13.77 -28.58 -7.05
N ASN A 39 -12.95 -28.73 -6.00
CA ASN A 39 -12.71 -27.67 -5.03
C ASN A 39 -12.03 -26.45 -5.68
N THR A 40 -10.98 -26.67 -6.48
CA THR A 40 -10.27 -25.62 -7.22
C THR A 40 -11.18 -24.93 -8.22
N VAL A 41 -11.96 -25.69 -9.01
CA VAL A 41 -12.93 -25.11 -9.96
C VAL A 41 -13.94 -24.21 -9.24
N LEU A 42 -14.37 -24.58 -8.04
CA LEU A 42 -15.27 -23.75 -7.26
C LEU A 42 -14.60 -22.45 -6.78
N ASP A 43 -13.32 -22.49 -6.41
CA ASP A 43 -12.55 -21.30 -6.06
C ASP A 43 -12.38 -20.38 -7.28
N ASP A 44 -11.97 -20.91 -8.43
CA ASP A 44 -11.80 -20.14 -9.66
C ASP A 44 -13.09 -19.48 -10.12
N LEU A 45 -14.22 -20.20 -10.07
CA LEU A 45 -15.53 -19.63 -10.36
C LEU A 45 -15.93 -18.52 -9.36
N SER A 46 -15.53 -18.65 -8.10
CA SER A 46 -15.77 -17.61 -7.09
C SER A 46 -15.02 -16.32 -7.45
N VAL A 47 -13.76 -16.45 -7.87
CA VAL A 47 -12.93 -15.32 -8.30
C VAL A 47 -13.53 -14.65 -9.53
N VAL A 48 -13.90 -15.42 -10.57
CA VAL A 48 -14.50 -14.88 -11.80
C VAL A 48 -15.79 -14.13 -11.50
N PHE A 49 -16.66 -14.71 -10.67
CA PHE A 49 -17.91 -14.07 -10.27
C PHE A 49 -17.66 -12.79 -9.47
N ALA A 50 -16.80 -12.82 -8.46
CA ALA A 50 -16.50 -11.64 -7.65
C ALA A 50 -15.90 -10.52 -8.50
N LYS A 51 -15.00 -10.85 -9.43
CA LYS A 51 -14.40 -9.88 -10.36
C LYS A 51 -15.43 -9.21 -11.27
N SER A 52 -16.53 -9.88 -11.61
CA SER A 52 -17.62 -9.26 -12.36
C SER A 52 -18.30 -8.10 -11.61
N LEU A 53 -18.20 -8.06 -10.28
CA LEU A 53 -18.74 -6.99 -9.43
C LEU A 53 -17.75 -5.85 -9.21
N GLU A 54 -16.47 -6.01 -9.60
CA GLU A 54 -15.41 -5.04 -9.35
C GLU A 54 -15.71 -3.67 -9.96
N GLY A 55 -16.31 -3.62 -11.16
CA GLY A 55 -16.70 -2.37 -11.82
C GLY A 55 -17.70 -1.56 -10.99
N THR A 56 -18.79 -2.20 -10.56
CA THR A 56 -19.83 -1.57 -9.74
C THR A 56 -19.29 -1.15 -8.37
N ILE A 57 -18.44 -1.97 -7.74
CA ILE A 57 -17.80 -1.63 -6.47
C ILE A 57 -16.85 -0.43 -6.63
N ARG A 58 -16.13 -0.36 -7.75
CA ARG A 58 -15.22 0.76 -8.07
C ARG A 58 -15.99 2.06 -8.23
N GLU A 59 -17.10 2.08 -8.95
CA GLU A 59 -17.96 3.26 -9.12
C GLU A 59 -18.48 3.76 -7.76
N SER A 60 -19.02 2.85 -6.96
CA SER A 60 -19.46 3.15 -5.58
C SER A 60 -18.34 3.69 -4.69
N MET A 61 -17.13 3.14 -4.82
CA MET A 61 -15.97 3.59 -4.06
C MET A 61 -15.50 4.99 -4.50
N GLN A 62 -15.72 5.38 -5.77
CA GLN A 62 -15.45 6.74 -6.23
C GLN A 62 -16.44 7.74 -5.62
N GLU A 63 -17.72 7.37 -5.54
CA GLU A 63 -18.73 8.19 -4.83
C GLU A 63 -18.41 8.32 -3.34
N LEU A 64 -18.04 7.22 -2.68
CA LEU A 64 -17.57 7.22 -1.30
C LEU A 64 -16.38 8.17 -1.12
N SER A 65 -15.39 8.12 -2.02
CA SER A 65 -14.23 9.02 -2.00
C SER A 65 -14.63 10.49 -2.13
N ALA A 66 -15.60 10.79 -3.02
CA ALA A 66 -16.13 12.14 -3.18
C ALA A 66 -16.84 12.64 -1.90
N LEU A 67 -17.67 11.81 -1.27
CA LEU A 67 -18.31 12.14 0.01
C LEU A 67 -17.28 12.37 1.12
N LEU A 68 -16.28 11.48 1.23
CA LEU A 68 -15.20 11.64 2.20
C LEU A 68 -14.43 12.96 2.00
N SER A 69 -14.21 13.37 0.75
CA SER A 69 -13.53 14.63 0.44
C SER A 69 -14.30 15.88 0.90
N ALA A 70 -15.62 15.77 1.05
CA ALA A 70 -16.48 16.84 1.56
C ALA A 70 -16.45 16.95 3.10
N VAL A 71 -15.97 15.91 3.81
CA VAL A 71 -15.83 15.92 5.26
C VAL A 71 -14.83 16.98 5.69
N LYS A 72 -15.33 18.03 6.35
CA LYS A 72 -14.52 19.12 6.88
C LYS A 72 -14.32 18.95 8.39
N GLY A 73 -13.10 19.19 8.84
CA GLY A 73 -12.75 19.28 10.25
C GLY A 73 -11.26 19.55 10.41
N THR A 74 -10.94 20.65 11.08
CA THR A 74 -9.56 21.03 11.41
C THR A 74 -9.26 20.60 12.84
N GLY A 75 -8.38 19.61 13.02
CA GLY A 75 -7.92 19.19 14.35
C GLY A 75 -7.89 17.67 14.54
N GLN A 76 -7.18 17.23 15.59
CA GLN A 76 -7.26 15.83 16.05
C GLN A 76 -8.64 15.58 16.67
N VAL A 77 -9.33 14.55 16.20
CA VAL A 77 -10.64 14.16 16.75
C VAL A 77 -10.41 13.32 18.01
N SER A 78 -11.04 13.69 19.12
CA SER A 78 -10.96 12.91 20.36
C SER A 78 -12.14 11.95 20.44
N MET A 79 -11.89 10.67 20.19
CA MET A 79 -12.91 9.61 20.31
C MET A 79 -13.38 9.36 21.76
N ASN A 80 -12.78 10.05 22.74
CA ASN A 80 -13.18 10.01 24.14
C ASN A 80 -14.39 10.91 24.45
N GLN A 81 -14.66 11.93 23.61
CA GLN A 81 -15.87 12.74 23.73
C GLN A 81 -17.02 12.10 22.97
N VAL A 82 -18.12 11.81 23.67
CA VAL A 82 -19.30 11.14 23.10
C VAL A 82 -19.91 11.94 21.95
N SER A 83 -19.96 13.28 22.05
CA SER A 83 -20.47 14.14 20.98
C SER A 83 -19.68 14.05 19.68
N GLN A 84 -18.34 14.14 19.76
CA GLN A 84 -17.47 14.02 18.59
C GLN A 84 -17.50 12.60 18.00
N ARG A 85 -17.56 11.58 18.85
CA ARG A 85 -17.71 10.19 18.42
C ARG A 85 -19.00 9.99 17.60
N ASN A 86 -20.12 10.49 18.10
CA ASN A 86 -21.40 10.37 17.41
C ASN A 86 -21.40 11.13 16.07
N GLU A 87 -20.73 12.28 15.99
CA GLU A 87 -20.56 13.01 14.73
C GLU A 87 -19.74 12.21 13.72
N VAL A 88 -18.60 11.62 14.14
CA VAL A 88 -17.78 10.76 13.27
C VAL A 88 -18.55 9.53 12.81
N MET A 89 -19.36 8.92 13.67
CA MET A 89 -20.20 7.77 13.31
C MET A 89 -21.25 8.16 12.27
N ALA A 90 -21.94 9.28 12.46
CA ALA A 90 -22.93 9.77 11.49
C ALA A 90 -22.29 10.08 10.13
N GLU A 91 -21.09 10.66 10.14
CA GLU A 91 -20.33 10.95 8.91
C GLU A 91 -19.85 9.64 8.24
N ALA A 92 -19.42 8.65 9.01
CA ALA A 92 -19.04 7.34 8.49
C ALA A 92 -20.23 6.64 7.83
N ASP A 93 -21.41 6.68 8.45
CA ASP A 93 -22.64 6.12 7.86
C ASP A 93 -23.03 6.84 6.56
N HIS A 94 -22.89 8.17 6.52
CA HIS A 94 -23.14 8.96 5.32
C HIS A 94 -22.16 8.62 4.18
N VAL A 95 -20.86 8.61 4.48
CA VAL A 95 -19.79 8.31 3.51
C VAL A 95 -19.90 6.88 2.99
N LEU A 96 -20.27 5.91 3.83
CA LEU A 96 -20.43 4.51 3.45
C LEU A 96 -21.66 4.20 2.61
N HIS A 97 -22.65 5.09 2.58
CA HIS A 97 -23.96 4.82 2.00
C HIS A 97 -23.90 4.25 0.56
N PRO A 98 -23.10 4.79 -0.38
CA PRO A 98 -23.02 4.25 -1.75
C PRO A 98 -22.55 2.79 -1.80
N LEU A 99 -21.65 2.39 -0.90
CA LEU A 99 -21.13 1.02 -0.84
C LEU A 99 -22.14 0.09 -0.15
N MET A 100 -22.76 0.55 0.93
CA MET A 100 -23.71 -0.25 1.69
C MET A 100 -24.98 -0.56 0.90
N ASP A 101 -25.49 0.36 0.07
CA ASP A 101 -26.65 0.11 -0.78
C ASP A 101 -26.43 -1.07 -1.75
N ILE A 102 -25.25 -1.11 -2.39
CA ILE A 102 -24.87 -2.21 -3.29
C ILE A 102 -24.64 -3.50 -2.50
N LEU A 103 -23.91 -3.42 -1.38
CA LEU A 103 -23.64 -4.61 -0.57
C LEU A 103 -24.94 -5.19 0.01
N ASP A 104 -25.92 -4.36 0.40
CA ASP A 104 -27.19 -4.83 0.95
C ASP A 104 -28.02 -5.57 -0.07
N GLY A 105 -28.15 -5.04 -1.30
CA GLY A 105 -28.82 -5.74 -2.38
C GLY A 105 -28.12 -7.05 -2.77
N LYS A 106 -26.79 -7.01 -2.95
CA LYS A 106 -26.03 -8.17 -3.44
C LYS A 106 -25.87 -9.27 -2.38
N LEU A 107 -25.48 -8.92 -1.16
CA LEU A 107 -25.25 -9.89 -0.09
C LEU A 107 -26.55 -10.55 0.37
N SER A 108 -27.65 -9.80 0.44
CA SER A 108 -28.97 -10.38 0.76
C SER A 108 -29.37 -11.40 -0.30
N MET A 109 -29.17 -11.09 -1.58
CA MET A 109 -29.44 -12.04 -2.66
C MET A 109 -28.53 -13.28 -2.57
N PHE A 110 -27.22 -13.11 -2.35
CA PHE A 110 -26.30 -14.23 -2.19
C PHE A 110 -26.67 -15.11 -1.01
N TYR A 111 -27.07 -14.52 0.12
CA TYR A 111 -27.50 -15.27 1.30
C TYR A 111 -28.73 -16.14 1.03
N GLN A 112 -29.66 -15.67 0.19
CA GLN A 112 -30.86 -16.42 -0.17
C GLN A 112 -30.60 -17.55 -1.17
N VAL A 113 -29.71 -17.34 -2.15
CA VAL A 113 -29.55 -18.28 -3.28
C VAL A 113 -28.35 -19.20 -3.15
N CYS A 114 -27.31 -18.84 -2.39
CA CYS A 114 -26.09 -19.62 -2.30
C CYS A 114 -26.15 -20.67 -1.20
N GLU A 115 -25.58 -21.85 -1.48
CA GLU A 115 -25.25 -22.80 -0.42
C GLU A 115 -24.17 -22.20 0.50
N ARG A 116 -24.16 -22.58 1.78
CA ARG A 116 -23.33 -21.95 2.82
C ARG A 116 -21.83 -21.93 2.50
N THR A 117 -21.29 -23.00 1.91
CA THR A 117 -19.88 -23.09 1.49
C THR A 117 -19.61 -22.18 0.30
N VAL A 118 -20.53 -22.13 -0.66
CA VAL A 118 -20.47 -21.22 -1.82
C VAL A 118 -20.51 -19.76 -1.36
N LEU A 119 -21.46 -19.41 -0.48
CA LEU A 119 -21.60 -18.07 0.08
C LEU A 119 -20.29 -17.62 0.75
N LYS A 120 -19.68 -18.47 1.58
CA LYS A 120 -18.42 -18.14 2.26
C LYS A 120 -17.28 -17.87 1.28
N ARG A 121 -17.19 -18.59 0.16
CA ARG A 121 -16.16 -18.34 -0.86
C ARG A 121 -16.39 -17.01 -1.57
N LEU A 122 -17.64 -16.76 -1.96
CA LEU A 122 -18.03 -15.48 -2.57
C LEU A 122 -17.75 -14.30 -1.66
N LEU A 123 -18.09 -14.40 -0.37
CA LEU A 123 -17.83 -13.34 0.60
C LEU A 123 -16.33 -13.07 0.78
N LYS A 124 -15.47 -14.10 0.75
CA LYS A 124 -14.02 -13.91 0.84
C LYS A 124 -13.46 -13.12 -0.34
N GLU A 125 -13.87 -13.49 -1.56
CA GLU A 125 -13.42 -12.78 -2.76
C GLU A 125 -14.00 -11.36 -2.84
N LEU A 126 -15.27 -11.18 -2.46
CA LEU A 126 -15.88 -9.86 -2.43
C LEU A 126 -15.23 -8.95 -1.37
N TRP A 127 -14.94 -9.49 -0.18
CA TRP A 127 -14.20 -8.78 0.87
C TRP A 127 -12.86 -8.28 0.35
N LYS A 128 -12.09 -9.17 -0.31
CA LYS A 128 -10.81 -8.82 -0.93
C LYS A 128 -10.95 -7.67 -1.92
N ILE A 129 -11.94 -7.73 -2.82
CA ILE A 129 -12.19 -6.68 -3.82
C ILE A 129 -12.58 -5.36 -3.14
N VAL A 130 -13.50 -5.38 -2.17
CA VAL A 130 -13.97 -4.17 -1.48
C VAL A 130 -12.80 -3.48 -0.77
N ILE A 131 -12.02 -4.21 0.02
CA ILE A 131 -10.90 -3.63 0.78
C ILE A 131 -9.78 -3.16 -0.15
N THR A 132 -9.39 -3.97 -1.14
CA THR A 132 -8.35 -3.57 -2.11
C THR A 132 -8.77 -2.34 -2.93
N THR A 133 -10.04 -2.27 -3.31
CA THR A 133 -10.59 -1.12 -4.07
C THR A 133 -10.63 0.13 -3.20
N MET A 134 -11.03 0.01 -1.92
CA MET A 134 -11.01 1.11 -0.97
C MET A 134 -9.60 1.65 -0.74
N GLU A 135 -8.63 0.74 -0.55
CA GLU A 135 -7.22 1.11 -0.43
C GLU A 135 -6.75 1.91 -1.65
N LYS A 136 -6.99 1.40 -2.86
CA LYS A 136 -6.51 2.02 -4.11
C LYS A 136 -7.17 3.35 -4.47
N ILE A 137 -8.47 3.53 -4.16
CA ILE A 137 -9.26 4.69 -4.64
C ILE A 137 -9.39 5.77 -3.57
N VAL A 138 -9.45 5.38 -2.29
CA VAL A 138 -9.79 6.28 -1.19
C VAL A 138 -8.57 6.59 -0.33
N VAL A 139 -7.77 5.56 -0.03
CA VAL A 139 -6.67 5.69 0.93
C VAL A 139 -5.37 6.07 0.23
N LEU A 140 -5.00 5.40 -0.85
CA LEU A 140 -3.74 5.65 -1.53
C LEU A 140 -3.82 6.96 -2.33
N PRO A 141 -2.75 7.79 -2.31
CA PRO A 141 -2.71 8.98 -3.14
C PRO A 141 -2.75 8.57 -4.61
N PRO A 142 -3.45 9.34 -5.46
CA PRO A 142 -3.51 9.03 -6.89
C PRO A 142 -2.10 9.02 -7.46
N ILE A 143 -1.70 7.88 -8.00
CA ILE A 143 -0.45 7.76 -8.74
C ILE A 143 -0.68 8.45 -10.08
N SER A 144 -0.52 9.77 -10.13
CA SER A 144 -0.35 10.45 -11.41
C SER A 144 0.82 9.77 -12.14
N GLU A 145 0.65 9.36 -13.40
CA GLU A 145 1.74 8.72 -14.17
C GLU A 145 3.02 9.58 -14.24
N LYS A 146 2.90 10.89 -13.95
CA LYS A 146 4.03 11.83 -13.78
C LYS A 146 4.83 11.64 -12.48
N ASN A 147 4.27 10.96 -11.48
CA ASN A 147 4.92 10.59 -10.21
C ASN A 147 5.51 9.17 -10.25
N VAL A 148 5.44 8.46 -11.39
CA VAL A 148 6.16 7.20 -11.66
C VAL A 148 7.65 7.49 -11.93
N ILE A 149 8.26 8.34 -11.10
CA ILE A 149 9.71 8.59 -11.07
C ILE A 149 10.36 7.71 -9.99
N LEU A 150 9.58 6.91 -9.25
CA LEU A 150 10.09 6.08 -8.16
C LEU A 150 10.43 4.62 -8.52
N PRO A 151 9.89 3.96 -9.57
CA PRO A 151 10.32 2.58 -9.84
C PRO A 151 11.42 2.41 -10.90
N ASN A 152 11.77 3.40 -11.73
CA ASN A 152 12.63 3.17 -12.91
C ASN A 152 13.56 4.35 -13.28
N LEU A 153 14.35 4.89 -12.34
CA LEU A 153 15.47 5.76 -12.71
C LEU A 153 16.82 5.15 -12.28
N PRO A 154 17.49 4.38 -13.16
CA PRO A 154 18.93 4.27 -13.08
C PRO A 154 19.49 5.69 -13.31
N ASN A 155 20.13 6.27 -12.30
CA ASN A 155 20.69 7.63 -12.27
C ASN A 155 19.73 8.83 -12.06
N ALA A 156 18.68 8.72 -11.24
CA ALA A 156 18.00 9.93 -10.73
C ALA A 156 18.97 10.78 -9.90
N LYS A 157 19.33 11.96 -10.41
CA LYS A 157 20.08 12.97 -9.64
C LYS A 157 19.25 13.34 -8.41
N ILE A 158 19.86 13.26 -7.23
CA ILE A 158 19.31 13.59 -5.91
C ILE A 158 18.63 14.98 -5.87
N GLU A 159 18.97 15.85 -6.83
CA GLU A 159 18.35 17.15 -7.10
C GLU A 159 16.83 17.06 -7.40
N ASP A 160 16.34 15.97 -8.01
CA ASP A 160 14.91 15.78 -8.33
C ASP A 160 14.06 15.38 -7.11
N MET A 161 14.60 14.57 -6.19
CA MET A 161 13.93 14.28 -4.90
C MET A 161 13.77 15.55 -4.05
N GLY A 162 14.78 16.42 -4.05
CA GLY A 162 14.73 17.72 -3.38
C GLY A 162 13.72 18.69 -4.01
N ARG A 163 13.52 18.61 -5.33
CA ARG A 163 12.48 19.36 -6.06
C ARG A 163 11.08 18.79 -5.83
N LEU A 164 10.90 17.48 -5.81
CA LEU A 164 9.62 16.82 -5.55
C LEU A 164 9.12 17.12 -4.13
N LEU A 165 9.99 16.98 -3.12
CA LEU A 165 9.66 17.36 -1.74
C LEU A 165 9.40 18.87 -1.61
N ARG A 166 10.19 19.72 -2.28
CA ARG A 166 9.97 21.18 -2.26
C ARG A 166 8.66 21.56 -2.93
N ASN A 167 8.33 20.97 -4.09
CA ASN A 167 7.11 21.24 -4.83
C ASN A 167 5.86 20.79 -4.05
N HIS A 168 5.92 19.62 -3.40
CA HIS A 168 4.84 19.14 -2.53
C HIS A 168 4.64 20.03 -1.29
N VAL A 169 5.72 20.58 -0.71
CA VAL A 169 5.61 21.50 0.43
C VAL A 169 5.15 22.90 0.00
N THR A 170 5.62 23.45 -1.14
CA THR A 170 5.22 24.81 -1.59
C THR A 170 3.82 24.87 -2.22
N ALA A 171 3.32 23.77 -2.79
CA ALA A 171 1.96 23.71 -3.33
C ALA A 171 0.88 23.81 -2.23
N THR A 172 1.22 23.49 -0.98
CA THR A 172 0.26 23.59 0.15
C THR A 172 0.00 25.02 0.61
N THR A 173 0.83 26.01 0.23
CA THR A 173 0.79 27.33 0.88
C THR A 173 0.42 28.50 -0.02
N LYS A 174 0.46 28.41 -1.36
CA LYS A 174 0.13 29.57 -2.23
C LYS A 174 -0.38 29.17 -3.62
N LEU A 175 -1.67 28.94 -3.80
CA LEU A 175 -2.37 29.21 -5.07
C LEU A 175 -3.86 29.51 -4.84
N PRO A 176 -4.41 30.63 -5.37
CA PRO A 176 -5.84 30.90 -5.35
C PRO A 176 -6.59 29.99 -6.34
N SER A 177 -7.81 29.62 -5.98
CA SER A 177 -8.76 28.85 -6.79
C SER A 177 -9.07 29.55 -8.12
N ALA A 178 -8.68 28.98 -9.26
CA ALA A 178 -9.23 29.39 -10.56
C ALA A 178 -9.09 28.37 -11.70
N LEU A 179 -8.31 27.29 -11.57
CA LEU A 179 -8.18 26.26 -12.61
C LEU A 179 -8.20 24.90 -11.92
N GLY A 180 -9.14 24.03 -12.33
CA GLY A 180 -9.50 22.75 -11.72
C GLY A 180 -8.41 21.67 -11.72
N VAL A 181 -7.23 21.99 -11.21
CA VAL A 181 -6.23 21.02 -10.78
C VAL A 181 -6.65 20.59 -9.37
N MET A 182 -7.11 19.34 -9.24
CA MET A 182 -7.34 18.72 -7.93
C MET A 182 -6.04 18.85 -7.14
N VAL A 183 -6.01 19.77 -6.17
CA VAL A 183 -4.94 19.84 -5.19
C VAL A 183 -4.90 18.47 -4.52
N GLU A 184 -3.77 17.77 -4.66
CA GLU A 184 -3.49 16.47 -4.04
C GLU A 184 -3.67 16.63 -2.52
N LYS A 185 -4.89 16.40 -2.04
CA LYS A 185 -5.27 16.56 -0.64
C LYS A 185 -5.08 15.21 0.03
N ASN A 186 -4.00 15.11 0.80
CA ASN A 186 -3.84 14.06 1.79
C ASN A 186 -5.06 14.03 2.74
N LEU A 187 -5.43 12.84 3.20
CA LEU A 187 -6.51 12.67 4.16
C LEU A 187 -6.22 13.46 5.44
N THR A 188 -7.24 14.16 5.94
CA THR A 188 -7.20 14.84 7.23
C THR A 188 -7.36 13.84 8.38
N PRO A 189 -6.90 14.17 9.61
CA PRO A 189 -7.11 13.30 10.77
C PRO A 189 -8.58 12.92 11.02
N LYS A 190 -9.52 13.84 10.75
CA LYS A 190 -10.97 13.55 10.84
C LYS A 190 -11.40 12.54 9.78
N GLN A 191 -10.95 12.68 8.54
CA GLN A 191 -11.26 11.72 7.48
C GLN A 191 -10.69 10.32 7.77
N CYS A 192 -9.48 10.23 8.35
CA CYS A 192 -8.94 8.95 8.81
C CYS A 192 -9.83 8.31 9.90
N ALA A 193 -10.28 9.09 10.89
CA ALA A 193 -11.16 8.58 11.95
C ALA A 193 -12.53 8.12 11.39
N VAL A 194 -13.09 8.84 10.42
CA VAL A 194 -14.31 8.44 9.70
C VAL A 194 -14.08 7.12 8.96
N LEU A 195 -12.95 6.96 8.27
CA LEU A 195 -12.60 5.73 7.58
C LEU A 195 -12.39 4.54 8.54
N ASP A 196 -11.78 4.75 9.71
CA ASP A 196 -11.62 3.68 10.71
C ASP A 196 -12.97 3.15 11.19
N VAL A 197 -13.92 4.05 11.48
CA VAL A 197 -15.30 3.65 11.83
C VAL A 197 -15.97 2.95 10.65
N ALA A 198 -15.81 3.49 9.44
CA ALA A 198 -16.39 2.92 8.24
C ALA A 198 -15.89 1.48 7.97
N LEU A 199 -14.59 1.23 8.14
CA LEU A 199 -14.00 -0.11 8.00
C LEU A 199 -14.57 -1.10 9.02
N ASP A 200 -14.78 -0.65 10.25
CA ASP A 200 -15.42 -1.49 11.28
C ASP A 200 -16.89 -1.81 10.90
N THR A 201 -17.62 -0.88 10.32
CA THR A 201 -18.99 -1.13 9.80
C THR A 201 -18.97 -2.11 8.62
N ILE A 202 -18.09 -1.94 7.63
CA ILE A 202 -17.94 -2.90 6.51
C ILE A 202 -17.63 -4.30 7.05
N LYS A 203 -16.71 -4.40 8.01
CA LYS A 203 -16.36 -5.67 8.65
C LYS A 203 -17.55 -6.31 9.37
N GLN A 204 -18.35 -5.53 10.10
CA GLN A 204 -19.58 -6.04 10.74
C GLN A 204 -20.57 -6.55 9.70
N TYR A 205 -20.68 -5.85 8.57
CA TYR A 205 -21.56 -6.21 7.46
C TYR A 205 -21.16 -7.57 6.84
N PHE A 206 -19.88 -7.76 6.53
CA PHE A 206 -19.36 -9.04 6.03
C PHE A 206 -19.39 -10.17 7.08
N HIS A 207 -19.40 -9.84 8.36
CA HIS A 207 -19.57 -10.81 9.42
C HIS A 207 -21.02 -11.28 9.55
N ALA A 208 -21.99 -10.38 9.34
CA ALA A 208 -23.43 -10.63 9.37
C ALA A 208 -23.88 -11.46 10.59
N ASN A 209 -23.47 -11.05 11.79
CA ASN A 209 -23.78 -11.73 13.06
C ASN A 209 -23.45 -13.25 13.09
N GLY A 210 -22.42 -13.67 12.35
CA GLY A 210 -21.97 -15.07 12.29
C GLY A 210 -22.49 -15.85 11.08
N ASN A 211 -23.38 -15.25 10.29
CA ASN A 211 -23.88 -15.86 9.05
C ASN A 211 -22.92 -15.66 7.87
N GLY A 212 -22.03 -14.66 7.93
CA GLY A 212 -21.03 -14.39 6.91
C GLY A 212 -19.64 -14.95 7.24
N LEU A 213 -18.63 -14.09 7.15
CA LEU A 213 -17.25 -14.42 7.45
C LEU A 213 -16.97 -14.40 8.96
N LYS A 214 -15.99 -15.20 9.41
CA LYS A 214 -15.54 -15.18 10.80
C LYS A 214 -14.77 -13.88 11.09
N LYS A 215 -15.00 -13.24 12.24
CA LYS A 215 -14.24 -12.05 12.67
C LYS A 215 -12.72 -12.28 12.60
N ALA A 216 -12.25 -13.42 13.12
CA ALA A 216 -10.84 -13.78 13.09
C ALA A 216 -10.23 -13.88 11.68
N PHE A 217 -11.03 -14.19 10.65
CA PHE A 217 -10.57 -14.14 9.25
C PHE A 217 -10.46 -12.69 8.77
N LEU A 218 -11.48 -11.87 9.03
CA LEU A 218 -11.52 -10.45 8.64
C LEU A 218 -10.38 -9.67 9.28
N ASP A 219 -10.14 -9.85 10.59
CA ASP A 219 -9.09 -9.15 11.32
C ASP A 219 -7.66 -9.54 10.86
N LYS A 220 -7.48 -10.75 10.33
CA LYS A 220 -6.18 -11.26 9.84
C LYS A 220 -6.02 -11.17 8.32
N SER A 221 -7.00 -10.63 7.60
CA SER A 221 -6.92 -10.47 6.14
C SER A 221 -5.74 -9.58 5.76
N ALA A 222 -4.92 -10.04 4.80
CA ALA A 222 -3.75 -9.30 4.32
C ALA A 222 -4.16 -7.96 3.72
N GLU A 223 -5.29 -7.91 3.02
CA GLU A 223 -5.85 -6.70 2.42
C GLU A 223 -6.21 -5.66 3.50
N LEU A 224 -6.85 -6.09 4.59
CA LEU A 224 -7.19 -5.18 5.68
C LEU A 224 -5.94 -4.66 6.41
N GLN A 225 -4.94 -5.52 6.59
CA GLN A 225 -3.67 -5.12 7.19
C GLN A 225 -2.91 -4.12 6.31
N SER A 226 -2.91 -4.32 4.98
CA SER A 226 -2.35 -3.36 4.01
C SER A 226 -3.06 -2.01 4.10
N LEU A 227 -4.39 -2.02 4.02
CA LEU A 227 -5.19 -0.80 4.09
C LEU A 227 -4.99 -0.05 5.42
N ARG A 228 -5.00 -0.75 6.55
CA ARG A 228 -4.74 -0.15 7.88
C ARG A 228 -3.33 0.42 7.99
N TYR A 229 -2.35 -0.27 7.43
CA TYR A 229 -0.99 0.25 7.36
C TYR A 229 -0.96 1.54 6.55
N ALA A 230 -1.57 1.57 5.36
CA ALA A 230 -1.66 2.76 4.51
C ALA A 230 -2.36 3.94 5.24
N LEU A 231 -3.48 3.69 5.93
CA LEU A 231 -4.16 4.70 6.75
C LEU A 231 -3.26 5.23 7.87
N SER A 232 -2.50 4.35 8.54
CA SER A 232 -1.63 4.76 9.64
C SER A 232 -0.58 5.78 9.18
N LEU A 233 -0.11 5.70 7.93
CA LEU A 233 0.90 6.61 7.38
C LEU A 233 0.42 8.07 7.36
N TYR A 234 -0.89 8.31 7.20
CA TYR A 234 -1.47 9.66 7.23
C TYR A 234 -1.43 10.32 8.61
N THR A 235 -1.31 9.52 9.67
CA THR A 235 -1.31 9.98 11.07
C THR A 235 0.08 10.01 11.70
N GLN A 236 1.08 9.48 11.01
CA GLN A 236 2.46 9.43 11.49
C GLN A 236 3.18 10.77 11.29
N THR A 237 4.13 11.04 12.19
CA THR A 237 5.02 12.20 12.01
C THR A 237 5.99 11.96 10.85
N THR A 238 6.41 13.03 10.19
CA THR A 238 7.43 12.94 9.13
C THR A 238 8.72 12.27 9.62
N ASP A 239 9.12 12.49 10.87
CA ASP A 239 10.28 11.83 11.48
C ASP A 239 10.11 10.31 11.56
N THR A 240 8.94 9.84 12.03
CA THR A 240 8.62 8.39 12.07
C THR A 240 8.62 7.79 10.68
N LEU A 241 8.01 8.47 9.70
CA LEU A 241 7.96 8.00 8.31
C LEU A 241 9.35 7.89 7.69
N ILE A 242 10.22 8.88 7.91
CA ILE A 242 11.61 8.85 7.43
C ILE A 242 12.38 7.71 8.10
N LYS A 243 12.27 7.53 9.41
CA LYS A 243 12.93 6.43 10.13
C LYS A 243 12.49 5.06 9.62
N THR A 244 11.17 4.87 9.43
CA THR A 244 10.62 3.63 8.87
C THR A 244 11.15 3.40 7.47
N PHE A 245 11.13 4.42 6.59
CA PHE A 245 11.69 4.32 5.25
C PHE A 245 13.17 3.93 5.28
N VAL A 246 14.01 4.64 6.02
CA VAL A 246 15.45 4.36 6.12
C VAL A 246 15.70 2.94 6.67
N THR A 247 14.92 2.49 7.66
CA THR A 247 15.07 1.15 8.24
C THR A 247 14.65 0.05 7.26
N THR A 248 13.65 0.29 6.42
CA THR A 248 13.23 -0.68 5.39
C THR A 248 14.15 -0.70 4.18
N GLN A 249 14.89 0.39 3.91
CA GLN A 249 15.96 0.45 2.91
C GLN A 249 17.22 -0.30 3.39
N THR A 250 17.11 -1.62 3.63
CA THR A 250 18.26 -2.47 4.00
C THR A 250 19.19 -2.77 2.81
N LYS A 251 18.72 -2.52 1.58
CA LYS A 251 19.49 -2.56 0.33
C LYS A 251 18.90 -1.53 -0.63
N GLN A 252 19.72 -0.59 -1.12
CA GLN A 252 19.41 0.05 -2.41
C GLN A 252 19.58 -1.02 -3.48
N ASP A 253 18.74 -1.01 -4.52
CA ASP A 253 18.68 -2.02 -5.60
C ASP A 253 20.00 -2.76 -5.79
N ALA A 254 19.97 -4.09 -5.61
CA ALA A 254 21.06 -4.90 -6.12
C ALA A 254 21.10 -4.64 -7.63
N PRO A 255 22.22 -4.14 -8.19
CA PRO A 255 22.31 -3.99 -9.64
C PRO A 255 21.93 -5.33 -10.24
N THR A 256 21.01 -5.32 -11.20
CA THR A 256 20.67 -6.50 -11.99
C THR A 256 21.99 -7.16 -12.38
N ALA A 257 22.07 -8.48 -12.20
CA ALA A 257 23.32 -9.24 -12.34
C ALA A 257 24.03 -9.01 -13.70
N GLU A 258 23.34 -8.41 -14.67
CA GLU A 258 23.81 -8.03 -15.99
C GLU A 258 24.66 -6.74 -16.04
N GLU A 259 24.54 -5.79 -15.10
CA GLU A 259 25.32 -4.53 -15.14
C GLU A 259 26.60 -4.52 -14.28
N GLY A 260 26.73 -5.43 -13.31
CA GLY A 260 27.92 -5.52 -12.45
C GLY A 260 28.21 -4.25 -11.63
N SER A 261 29.23 -4.29 -10.75
CA SER A 261 29.68 -3.09 -10.03
C SER A 261 30.34 -2.10 -10.99
N VAL A 262 29.95 -0.82 -10.94
CA VAL A 262 30.55 0.29 -11.73
C VAL A 262 31.66 1.05 -10.98
N GLY A 263 32.08 0.54 -9.82
CA GLY A 263 33.08 1.13 -8.92
C GLY A 263 32.55 1.32 -7.49
N GLU A 264 33.39 1.86 -6.62
CA GLU A 264 33.09 2.10 -5.20
C GLU A 264 33.35 3.56 -4.83
N VAL A 265 32.52 4.14 -3.96
CA VAL A 265 32.79 5.45 -3.33
C VAL A 265 32.98 5.24 -1.83
N SER A 266 34.14 5.65 -1.32
CA SER A 266 34.48 5.61 0.10
C SER A 266 34.19 6.98 0.73
N ILE A 267 33.26 6.99 1.70
CA ILE A 267 32.79 8.19 2.40
C ILE A 267 32.89 7.93 3.90
N GLN A 268 33.44 8.89 4.64
CA GLN A 268 33.39 8.91 6.10
C GLN A 268 32.32 9.91 6.55
N VAL A 269 31.45 9.48 7.46
CA VAL A 269 30.38 10.31 8.02
C VAL A 269 30.51 10.32 9.54
N ASP A 270 30.81 11.49 10.09
CA ASP A 270 30.89 11.70 11.55
C ASP A 270 29.68 12.50 12.01
N LEU A 271 28.92 11.95 12.97
CA LEU A 271 27.79 12.62 13.62
C LEU A 271 28.18 13.02 15.04
N PHE A 272 28.13 14.32 15.33
CA PHE A 272 28.32 14.86 16.68
C PHE A 272 27.04 15.53 17.16
N THR A 273 26.61 15.24 18.39
CA THR A 273 25.46 15.88 19.03
C THR A 273 25.95 16.72 20.18
N HIS A 274 25.71 18.04 20.13
CA HIS A 274 26.19 18.96 21.15
C HIS A 274 25.40 18.73 22.47
N PRO A 275 26.07 18.36 23.58
CA PRO A 275 25.40 17.87 24.78
C PRO A 275 24.55 18.92 25.52
N GLY A 276 24.79 20.21 25.29
CA GLY A 276 24.04 21.30 25.94
C GLY A 276 22.91 21.91 25.10
N THR A 277 23.01 21.86 23.77
CA THR A 277 22.05 22.52 22.85
C THR A 277 21.21 21.53 22.06
N GLY A 278 21.60 20.25 22.02
CA GLY A 278 20.97 19.24 21.18
C GLY A 278 21.25 19.42 19.69
N GLU A 279 22.10 20.37 19.29
CA GLU A 279 22.43 20.58 17.87
C GLU A 279 23.25 19.41 17.32
N HIS A 280 22.83 18.92 16.15
CA HIS A 280 23.56 17.89 15.41
C HIS A 280 24.51 18.54 14.41
N LYS A 281 25.78 18.20 14.51
CA LYS A 281 26.82 18.51 13.52
C LYS A 281 27.16 17.24 12.76
N ILE A 282 26.89 17.25 11.46
CA ILE A 282 27.23 16.17 10.54
C ILE A 282 28.44 16.61 9.72
N THR A 283 29.52 15.82 9.77
CA THR A 283 30.70 16.01 8.91
C THR A 283 30.74 14.87 7.91
N VAL A 284 30.67 15.21 6.62
CA VAL A 284 30.80 14.23 5.54
C VAL A 284 32.12 14.47 4.82
N LYS A 285 32.96 13.45 4.77
CA LYS A 285 34.26 13.48 4.10
C LYS A 285 34.28 12.46 2.98
N VAL A 286 34.50 12.94 1.76
CA VAL A 286 34.67 12.06 0.59
C VAL A 286 36.13 11.62 0.54
N VAL A 287 36.39 10.36 0.85
CA VAL A 287 37.76 9.84 0.96
C VAL A 287 38.32 9.55 -0.44
N ALA A 288 37.63 8.69 -1.19
CA ALA A 288 38.04 8.27 -2.52
C ALA A 288 36.86 7.73 -3.32
N ALA A 289 37.02 7.64 -4.64
CA ALA A 289 36.31 6.66 -5.44
C ALA A 289 37.33 5.64 -5.96
N ASN A 290 36.95 4.37 -6.09
CA ASN A 290 37.82 3.27 -6.46
C ASN A 290 37.23 2.49 -7.64
N ASP A 291 38.09 2.05 -8.55
CA ASP A 291 37.77 1.09 -9.61
C ASP A 291 36.56 1.48 -10.46
N LEU A 292 36.43 2.79 -10.72
CA LEU A 292 35.31 3.36 -11.50
C LEU A 292 35.31 2.79 -12.92
N LYS A 293 34.29 2.05 -13.32
CA LYS A 293 34.22 1.51 -14.68
C LYS A 293 33.61 2.53 -15.62
N TRP A 294 34.39 2.99 -16.59
CA TRP A 294 33.95 4.02 -17.54
C TRP A 294 34.26 3.61 -18.99
N PRO A 295 33.29 3.67 -19.94
CA PRO A 295 33.46 3.13 -21.29
C PRO A 295 34.47 3.87 -22.19
N SER A 296 34.79 5.14 -21.93
CA SER A 296 35.59 5.98 -22.84
C SER A 296 36.75 6.67 -22.13
N THR A 297 37.99 6.36 -22.51
CA THR A 297 39.21 6.82 -21.86
C THR A 297 39.62 8.27 -22.20
N SER A 298 39.02 8.90 -23.23
CA SER A 298 39.53 10.17 -23.77
C SER A 298 39.02 11.44 -23.05
N MET A 299 38.04 11.33 -22.15
CA MET A 299 37.47 12.49 -21.40
C MET A 299 36.99 12.15 -19.99
N PHE A 300 37.55 11.14 -19.32
CA PHE A 300 37.07 10.74 -18.01
C PHE A 300 37.49 11.75 -16.92
N ARG A 301 36.52 12.38 -16.24
CA ARG A 301 36.77 13.41 -15.21
C ARG A 301 35.90 13.20 -13.97
N PRO A 302 36.13 12.13 -13.19
CA PRO A 302 35.29 11.85 -12.03
C PRO A 302 35.38 12.94 -10.96
N PHE A 303 34.23 13.17 -10.36
CA PHE A 303 34.01 13.96 -9.17
C PHE A 303 32.90 13.31 -8.35
N VAL A 304 32.81 13.64 -7.07
CA VAL A 304 31.75 13.17 -6.19
C VAL A 304 30.97 14.37 -5.72
N GLU A 305 29.65 14.28 -5.80
CA GLU A 305 28.73 15.29 -5.31
C GLU A 305 27.93 14.74 -4.12
N VAL A 306 28.03 15.42 -2.98
CA VAL A 306 27.29 15.12 -1.77
C VAL A 306 26.15 16.11 -1.64
N ASN A 307 24.92 15.58 -1.54
CA ASN A 307 23.70 16.35 -1.37
C ASN A 307 23.06 15.98 -0.02
N LEU A 308 22.82 17.00 0.82
CA LEU A 308 22.12 16.84 2.09
C LEU A 308 20.63 17.17 1.89
N ILE A 309 19.77 16.21 2.23
CA ILE A 309 18.32 16.34 2.19
C ILE A 309 17.77 16.15 3.61
N GLY A 310 16.86 17.04 4.01
CA GLY A 310 16.23 17.01 5.32
C GLY A 310 15.44 18.29 5.60
N PRO A 311 14.59 18.27 6.64
CA PRO A 311 13.90 19.46 7.12
C PRO A 311 14.91 20.45 7.74
N HIS A 312 14.54 21.74 7.82
CA HIS A 312 15.34 22.79 8.47
C HIS A 312 16.75 23.02 7.90
N LEU A 313 16.95 22.76 6.61
CA LEU A 313 18.23 22.99 5.91
C LEU A 313 18.27 24.29 5.09
N SER A 314 17.31 25.21 5.28
CA SER A 314 17.16 26.42 4.45
C SER A 314 18.35 27.38 4.54
N ASP A 315 18.99 27.45 5.71
CA ASP A 315 20.15 28.28 6.02
C ASP A 315 21.48 27.50 5.95
N LYS A 316 21.45 26.21 5.59
CA LYS A 316 22.62 25.33 5.57
C LYS A 316 23.11 25.06 4.15
N ARG A 317 24.42 24.82 4.00
CA ARG A 317 25.00 24.36 2.73
C ARG A 317 24.55 22.92 2.46
N ARG A 318 23.74 22.73 1.41
CA ARG A 318 23.14 21.43 1.07
C ARG A 318 23.88 20.65 0.00
N LYS A 319 24.83 21.28 -0.70
CA LYS A 319 25.50 20.70 -1.86
C LYS A 319 27.01 20.95 -1.76
N HIS A 320 27.78 19.89 -1.93
CA HIS A 320 29.23 19.94 -2.02
C HIS A 320 29.71 19.04 -3.14
N ALA A 321 30.62 19.52 -3.99
CA ALA A 321 31.23 18.74 -5.04
C ALA A 321 32.74 18.76 -4.87
N THR A 322 33.37 17.60 -5.01
CA THR A 322 34.84 17.50 -5.02
C THR A 322 35.40 18.08 -6.32
N LYS A 323 36.70 18.42 -6.31
CA LYS A 323 37.38 18.84 -7.55
C LYS A 323 37.50 17.64 -8.48
N SER A 324 37.18 17.82 -9.76
CA SER A 324 37.34 16.78 -10.75
C SER A 324 38.80 16.36 -10.91
N LYS A 325 39.03 15.07 -11.18
CA LYS A 325 40.36 14.49 -11.43
C LYS A 325 40.38 13.95 -12.86
N ASN A 326 41.32 14.40 -13.69
CA ASN A 326 41.40 13.95 -15.08
C ASN A 326 41.95 12.52 -15.15
N ASN A 327 41.28 11.69 -15.96
CA ASN A 327 41.67 10.32 -16.33
C ASN A 327 42.15 9.48 -15.15
N ASN A 328 41.41 9.51 -14.04
CA ASN A 328 41.75 8.76 -12.82
C ASN A 328 40.58 7.86 -12.43
N TRP A 329 40.78 6.54 -12.48
CA TRP A 329 39.78 5.53 -12.13
C TRP A 329 39.64 5.28 -10.63
N SER A 330 40.62 5.74 -9.84
CA SER A 330 40.60 5.64 -8.38
C SER A 330 41.02 6.97 -7.71
N PRO A 331 40.26 8.07 -7.91
CA PRO A 331 40.62 9.39 -7.41
C PRO A 331 40.48 9.49 -5.88
N LYS A 332 41.52 10.04 -5.23
CA LYS A 332 41.50 10.42 -3.82
C LYS A 332 41.09 11.89 -3.68
N TYR A 333 40.11 12.16 -2.82
CA TYR A 333 39.55 13.50 -2.61
C TYR A 333 39.92 14.11 -1.26
N ASN A 334 40.03 13.28 -0.20
CA ASN A 334 40.39 13.64 1.18
C ASN A 334 39.66 14.86 1.75
#